data_AF-A0A8J3XFE1-F1
#
_entry.id   AF-A0A8J3XFE1-F1
#
_cell.length_a   1.000
_cell.length_b   1.000
_cell.length_c   1.000
_cell.angle_alpha   90.00
_cell.angle_beta   90.00
_cell.angle_gamma   90.00
#
_symmetry.space_group_name_H-M   'P 1'
#
loop_
_entity.id
_entity.type
_entity.pdbx_description
1 polymer ?
#
loop_
_entity_poly.entity_id
_entity_poly.type
_entity_poly.pdbx_seq_one_letter_code
_entity_poly.pdbx_strand_id
1 'polypeptide(L)'
;MTDKKITTIGRCYACKRTFAFDPGTVMMFSIDPETGLIPGMTVFGGMREPTPEALARAIDVPICPDCVSKAKQFVEADDPSVGWKRWPADE
;
A
#
# COMPACT_ATOMS: atom_id res chain seq x y z
N MET A 1 5.35 24.01 24.30
CA MET A 1 5.15 22.61 24.72
C MET A 1 5.77 21.75 23.64
N THR A 2 6.86 21.05 23.94
CA THR A 2 7.51 20.15 22.96
C THR A 2 6.70 18.86 22.97
N ASP A 3 5.69 18.80 22.10
CA ASP A 3 4.95 17.58 21.82
C ASP A 3 5.96 16.49 21.45
N LYS A 4 6.13 15.54 22.38
CA LYS A 4 7.09 14.46 22.27
C LYS A 4 6.46 13.47 21.29
N LYS A 5 6.56 13.77 20.00
CA LYS A 5 6.04 12.93 18.91
C LYS A 5 6.42 11.49 19.20
N ILE A 6 5.43 10.65 19.47
CA ILE A 6 5.66 9.24 19.80
C ILE A 6 6.06 8.56 18.50
N THR A 7 7.36 8.49 18.26
CA THR A 7 7.91 7.85 17.08
C THR A 7 8.10 6.36 17.33
N THR A 8 7.31 5.56 16.61
CA THR A 8 7.44 4.10 16.54
C THR A 8 8.38 3.73 15.40
N ILE A 9 9.18 2.69 15.58
CA ILE A 9 10.03 2.13 14.51
C ILE A 9 9.29 0.96 13.88
N GLY A 10 9.14 0.96 12.56
CA GLY A 10 8.59 -0.19 11.84
C GLY A 10 9.07 -0.25 10.40
N ARG A 11 8.56 -1.23 9.65
CA ARG A 11 9.02 -1.55 8.29
C ARG A 11 7.96 -1.17 7.27
N CYS A 12 8.35 -0.38 6.28
CA CYS A 12 7.46 0.00 5.18
C CYS A 12 6.98 -1.25 4.44
N TYR A 13 5.67 -1.38 4.25
CA TYR A 13 5.12 -2.53 3.54
C TYR A 13 5.59 -2.62 2.07
N ALA A 14 5.71 -1.48 1.39
CA ALA A 14 6.04 -1.43 -0.04
C ALA A 14 7.54 -1.64 -0.30
N CYS A 15 8.41 -0.78 0.24
CA CYS A 15 9.86 -0.86 -0.02
C CYS A 15 10.65 -1.69 0.99
N LYS A 16 9.99 -2.24 2.02
CA LYS A 16 10.60 -3.05 3.07
C LYS A 16 11.74 -2.35 3.84
N ARG A 17 11.87 -1.02 3.77
CA ARG A 17 12.83 -0.23 4.57
C ARG A 17 12.28 0.03 5.97
N THR A 18 13.15 -0.02 6.97
CA THR A 18 12.81 0.39 8.34
C THR A 18 12.81 1.92 8.42
N PHE A 19 11.80 2.50 9.06
CA PHE A 19 11.69 3.93 9.27
C PHE A 19 10.99 4.23 10.61
N ALA A 20 11.28 5.39 11.18
CA ALA A 20 10.56 5.91 12.33
C ALA A 20 9.34 6.68 11.83
N PHE A 21 8.18 6.45 12.45
CA PHE A 21 6.94 7.11 12.10
C PHE A 21 6.06 7.32 13.32
N ASP A 22 5.15 8.27 13.22
CA ASP A 22 4.11 8.45 14.23
C ASP A 22 2.87 7.64 13.79
N PRO A 23 2.38 6.70 14.61
CA PRO A 23 1.27 5.83 14.23
C PRO A 23 -0.06 6.56 14.06
N GLY A 24 -0.19 7.79 14.58
CA GLY A 24 -1.38 8.62 14.39
C GLY A 24 -1.42 9.38 13.07
N THR A 25 -0.29 9.46 12.35
CA THR A 25 -0.15 10.25 11.11
C THR A 25 0.36 9.45 9.92
N VAL A 26 1.02 8.31 10.15
CA VAL A 26 1.48 7.46 9.05
C VAL A 26 0.30 6.83 8.32
N MET A 27 0.45 6.65 7.02
CA MET A 27 -0.51 5.88 6.24
C MET A 27 -0.37 4.39 6.57
N MET A 28 -1.44 3.81 7.10
CA MET A 28 -1.58 2.39 7.37
C MET A 28 -2.46 1.74 6.30
N PHE A 29 -2.12 0.51 5.90
CA PHE A 29 -2.94 -0.31 5.02
C PHE A 29 -3.23 -1.65 5.68
N SER A 30 -4.47 -2.10 5.59
CA SER A 30 -4.83 -3.43 6.06
C SER A 30 -4.51 -4.47 4.97
N ILE A 31 -3.73 -5.48 5.34
CA ILE A 31 -3.36 -6.60 4.47
C ILE A 31 -3.74 -7.92 5.12
N ASP A 32 -4.14 -8.90 4.33
CA ASP A 32 -4.20 -10.30 4.77
C ASP A 32 -2.79 -10.89 4.72
N PRO A 33 -2.21 -11.33 5.85
CA PRO A 33 -0.82 -11.78 5.91
C PRO A 33 -0.58 -13.10 5.17
N GLU A 34 -1.63 -13.89 4.92
CA GLU A 34 -1.51 -15.13 4.15
C GLU A 34 -1.28 -14.85 2.66
N THR A 35 -2.03 -13.90 2.10
CA THR A 35 -1.93 -13.55 0.68
C THR A 35 -0.97 -12.41 0.39
N GLY A 36 -0.66 -11.58 1.38
CA GLY A 36 0.08 -10.32 1.20
C GLY A 36 -0.70 -9.27 0.40
N LEU A 37 -2.02 -9.41 0.31
CA LEU A 37 -2.88 -8.52 -0.45
C LEU A 37 -3.87 -7.82 0.48
N ILE A 38 -4.47 -6.74 -0.01
CA ILE A 38 -5.60 -6.10 0.68
C ILE A 38 -6.74 -7.12 0.76
N PRO A 39 -7.48 -7.24 1.88
CA PRO A 39 -8.63 -8.12 1.93
C PRO A 39 -9.59 -7.87 0.76
N GLY A 40 -9.91 -8.93 0.02
CA GLY A 40 -10.77 -8.87 -1.16
C GLY A 40 -10.03 -8.62 -2.48
N MET A 41 -8.74 -8.28 -2.46
CA MET A 41 -7.92 -8.21 -3.67
C MET A 41 -7.55 -9.61 -4.14
N THR A 42 -7.76 -9.86 -5.43
CA THR A 42 -7.34 -11.08 -6.13
C THR A 42 -5.94 -10.93 -6.71
N VAL A 43 -5.25 -12.03 -6.98
CA VAL A 43 -3.89 -12.03 -7.56
C VAL A 43 -3.83 -11.32 -8.93
N PHE A 44 -4.95 -11.30 -9.67
CA PHE A 44 -5.07 -10.58 -10.94
C PHE A 44 -5.42 -9.08 -10.78
N GLY A 45 -5.40 -8.55 -9.56
CA GLY A 45 -5.69 -7.14 -9.28
C GLY A 45 -7.17 -6.78 -9.25
N GLY A 46 -8.09 -7.74 -9.42
CA GLY A 46 -9.52 -7.52 -9.27
C GLY A 46 -9.93 -7.46 -7.79
N MET A 47 -10.96 -6.67 -7.47
CA MET A 47 -11.58 -6.63 -6.14
C MET A 47 -12.82 -7.53 -6.10
N ARG A 48 -12.93 -8.33 -5.05
CA ARG A 48 -14.12 -9.12 -4.69
C ARG A 48 -14.48 -8.86 -3.23
N GLU A 49 -15.67 -9.30 -2.83
CA GLU A 49 -16.07 -9.25 -1.43
C GLU A 49 -15.08 -10.07 -0.58
N PRO A 50 -14.44 -9.46 0.44
CA PRO A 50 -13.49 -10.17 1.29
C PRO A 50 -14.22 -11.21 2.14
N THR A 51 -13.61 -12.38 2.32
CA THR A 51 -14.17 -13.39 3.24
C THR A 51 -14.02 -12.90 4.69
N PRO A 52 -14.91 -13.31 5.60
CA PRO A 52 -14.82 -12.92 7.01
C PRO A 52 -13.49 -13.34 7.66
N GLU A 53 -12.90 -14.46 7.24
CA GLU A 53 -11.59 -14.92 7.69
C GLU A 53 -10.46 -14.01 7.22
N ALA A 54 -10.51 -13.52 5.97
CA ALA A 54 -9.52 -12.59 5.44
C ALA A 54 -9.57 -11.24 6.18
N LEU A 55 -10.77 -10.76 6.54
CA LEU A 55 -10.93 -9.57 7.36
C LEU A 55 -10.44 -9.79 8.79
N ALA A 56 -10.76 -10.93 9.39
CA ALA A 56 -10.37 -11.24 10.77
C ALA A 56 -8.86 -11.35 10.97
N ARG A 57 -8.13 -11.73 9.92
CA ARG A 57 -6.66 -11.87 9.94
C ARG A 57 -5.94 -10.63 9.40
N ALA A 58 -6.67 -9.65 8.89
CA ALA A 58 -6.08 -8.47 8.31
C ALA A 58 -5.28 -7.71 9.38
N ILE A 59 -4.06 -7.31 9.03
CA ILE A 59 -3.17 -6.53 9.87
C ILE A 59 -2.88 -5.18 9.21
N ASP A 60 -2.84 -4.13 10.02
CA ASP A 60 -2.44 -2.82 9.56
C ASP A 60 -0.93 -2.71 9.49
N VAL A 61 -0.44 -2.32 8.31
CA VAL A 61 0.98 -2.16 8.03
C VAL A 61 1.31 -0.73 7.58
N PRO A 62 2.41 -0.14 8.07
CA PRO A 62 2.78 1.22 7.74
C PRO A 62 3.41 1.33 6.36
N ILE A 63 3.14 2.42 5.65
CA ILE A 63 3.81 2.77 4.39
C ILE A 63 4.60 4.07 4.60
N CYS A 64 5.86 4.07 4.14
CA CYS A 64 6.70 5.26 4.25
C CYS A 64 6.23 6.37 3.29
N PRO A 65 6.43 7.65 3.65
CA PRO A 65 5.97 8.78 2.86
C PRO A 65 6.51 8.77 1.42
N ASP A 66 7.76 8.34 1.20
CA ASP A 66 8.32 8.14 -0.14
C ASP A 66 7.47 7.22 -1.02
N CYS A 67 7.02 6.09 -0.49
CA CYS A 67 6.22 5.13 -1.24
C CYS A 67 4.82 5.69 -1.51
N VAL A 68 4.24 6.43 -0.56
CA VAL A 68 2.96 7.13 -0.75
C VAL A 68 3.08 8.19 -1.84
N SER A 69 4.13 9.02 -1.80
CA SER A 69 4.37 10.05 -2.82
C SER A 69 4.57 9.43 -4.20
N LYS A 70 5.32 8.33 -4.31
CA LYS A 70 5.46 7.59 -5.58
C LYS A 70 4.13 7.03 -6.07
N ALA A 71 3.35 6.40 -5.20
CA ALA A 71 2.03 5.89 -5.57
C ALA A 71 1.10 7.01 -6.07
N LYS A 72 1.12 8.16 -5.40
CA LYS A 72 0.36 9.35 -5.82
C LYS A 72 0.80 9.84 -7.20
N GLN A 73 2.10 9.90 -7.46
CA GLN A 73 2.64 10.25 -8.78
C GLN A 73 2.19 9.27 -9.87
N PHE A 74 2.12 7.96 -9.58
CA PHE A 74 1.60 6.99 -10.54
C PHE A 74 0.11 7.19 -10.83
N VAL A 75 -0.71 7.47 -9.82
CA VAL A 75 -2.15 7.76 -10.00
C VAL A 75 -2.36 9.08 -10.75
N GLU A 76 -1.54 10.11 -10.47
CA GLU A 76 -1.61 11.40 -11.17
C GLU A 76 -1.05 11.33 -12.60
N ALA A 77 -0.08 10.45 -12.86
CA ALA A 77 0.46 10.18 -14.18
C ALA A 77 -0.39 9.17 -14.98
N ASP A 78 -1.33 8.49 -14.33
CA ASP A 78 -2.43 7.75 -14.97
C ASP A 78 -3.42 8.77 -15.55
N ASP A 79 -2.94 9.52 -16.55
CA ASP A 79 -3.78 10.33 -17.39
C ASP A 79 -4.62 9.37 -18.24
N PRO A 80 -5.96 9.35 -18.12
CA PRO A 80 -6.82 8.42 -18.83
C PRO A 80 -6.79 8.62 -20.36
N SER A 81 -6.13 9.66 -20.87
CA SER A 81 -5.88 9.86 -22.30
C SER A 81 -4.65 9.11 -22.82
N VAL A 82 -3.76 8.60 -21.96
CA VAL A 82 -2.65 7.75 -22.34
C VAL A 82 -3.12 6.30 -22.33
N GLY A 83 -4.05 6.01 -23.24
CA GLY A 83 -4.52 4.65 -23.47
C GLY A 83 -3.33 3.72 -23.63
N TRP A 84 -3.22 2.75 -22.72
CA TRP A 84 -2.37 1.56 -22.76
C TRP A 84 -1.59 1.45 -24.08
N LYS A 85 -0.44 2.11 -24.18
CA LYS A 85 0.46 1.89 -25.32
C LYS A 85 0.90 0.45 -25.20
N ARG A 86 0.21 -0.38 -25.99
CA ARG A 86 0.52 -1.74 -26.40
C ARG A 86 1.98 -2.05 -26.12
N TRP A 87 2.18 -2.97 -25.17
CA TRP A 87 3.39 -3.75 -25.00
C TRP A 87 3.96 -4.07 -26.40
N PRO A 88 5.22 -3.77 -26.72
CA PRO A 88 5.78 -4.23 -27.98
C PRO A 88 5.72 -5.76 -27.94
N ALA A 89 4.90 -6.34 -28.83
CA ALA A 89 5.05 -7.73 -29.20
C ALA A 89 6.41 -7.77 -29.91
N ASP A 90 7.41 -8.30 -29.20
CA ASP A 90 8.70 -8.61 -29.78
C ASP A 90 8.48 -9.79 -30.75
N GLU A 91 8.65 -9.46 -32.04
CA GLU A 91 8.94 -10.27 -33.24
C GLU A 91 8.17 -11.57 -33.52
#